data_AF-A0A935YRV8-F1
#
_entry.id   AF-A0A935YRV8-F1
#
_cell.length_a   1.000
_cell.length_b   1.000
_cell.length_c   1.000
_cell.angle_alpha   90.00
_cell.angle_beta   90.00
_cell.angle_gamma   90.00
#
_symmetry.space_group_name_H-M   'P 1'
#
loop_
_entity.id
_entity.type
_entity.pdbx_description
1 polymer ?
#
loop_
_entity_poly.entity_id
_entity_poly.type
_entity_poly.pdbx_seq_one_letter_code
_entity_poly.pdbx_strand_id
1 'polypeptide(L)'
;MIDLSITKDPKWIKAREKLWKPIGKHLSEDLRKEDLDKIHNYFMTGELRNGEKIADGAAFCWHPIQTPESWDYLFQYVVKDEQQYAYWFYFSFCDLSNRALNAEQELAMWDYFAGDVFQPEVTSRVPVGQKGEKVSFRVDKSTVASHIGRFFNQWATGVYKHKSPKPKYVDRINYYLSMLATLTNEDFLEKGFDGYPASEVGGCVTLAFVRVLWPKYSEKFTEEELAERKQFFEFLRNYFENMDMPSEMRVMWEKVKKGEIK
;
A
#
# COMPACT_ATOMS: atom_id res chain seq x y z
N MET A 1 0.44 23.00 15.34
CA MET A 1 1.17 23.33 14.11
C MET A 1 2.44 22.51 14.11
N ILE A 2 2.73 21.76 13.03
CA ILE A 2 3.95 20.97 12.93
C ILE A 2 5.17 21.87 12.71
N ASP A 3 6.32 21.54 13.31
CA ASP A 3 7.54 22.29 13.08
C ASP A 3 8.12 21.97 11.69
N LEU A 4 8.13 22.98 10.81
CA LEU A 4 8.68 22.91 9.46
C LEU A 4 10.08 23.53 9.36
N SER A 5 10.74 23.83 10.49
CA SER A 5 12.07 24.44 10.51
C SER A 5 13.12 23.65 9.72
N ILE A 6 12.98 22.33 9.62
CA ILE A 6 13.85 21.45 8.82
C ILE A 6 13.86 21.81 7.33
N THR A 7 12.79 22.42 6.81
CA THR A 7 12.71 22.86 5.40
C THR A 7 13.69 23.98 5.06
N LYS A 8 14.31 24.59 6.08
CA LYS A 8 15.35 25.62 5.94
C LYS A 8 16.77 25.04 5.99
N ASP A 9 16.95 23.76 6.32
CA ASP A 9 18.28 23.11 6.35
C ASP A 9 18.81 22.88 4.91
N PRO A 10 19.98 23.44 4.55
CA PRO A 10 20.57 23.25 3.23
C PRO A 10 20.80 21.78 2.83
N LYS A 11 21.14 20.90 3.80
CA LYS A 11 21.32 19.46 3.53
C LYS A 11 19.99 18.80 3.21
N TRP A 12 18.94 19.15 3.95
CA TRP A 12 17.58 18.67 3.72
C TRP A 12 17.07 19.11 2.35
N ILE A 13 17.22 20.40 2.02
CA ILE A 13 16.82 20.97 0.72
C ILE A 13 17.50 20.20 -0.42
N LYS A 14 18.82 19.99 -0.34
CA LYS A 14 19.57 19.25 -1.37
C LYS A 14 19.08 17.80 -1.53
N ALA A 15 18.79 17.12 -0.42
CA ALA A 15 18.27 15.75 -0.46
C ALA A 15 16.84 15.70 -1.05
N ARG A 16 16.00 16.66 -0.68
CA ARG A 16 14.60 16.76 -1.13
C ARG A 16 14.50 17.11 -2.61
N GLU A 17 15.34 18.03 -3.11
CA GLU A 17 15.45 18.32 -4.55
C GLU A 17 15.88 17.11 -5.38
N LYS A 18 16.79 16.28 -4.83
CA LYS A 18 17.20 15.03 -5.48
C LYS A 18 16.04 14.05 -5.62
N LEU A 19 15.12 14.01 -4.64
CA LEU A 19 13.89 13.22 -4.70
C LEU A 19 12.89 13.81 -5.70
N TRP A 20 12.75 15.14 -5.73
CA TRP A 20 11.84 15.84 -6.62
C TRP A 20 12.18 15.64 -8.10
N LYS A 21 13.47 15.74 -8.47
CA LYS A 21 13.90 15.78 -9.88
C LYS A 21 13.26 14.73 -10.81
N PRO A 22 13.26 13.42 -10.50
CA PRO A 22 12.57 12.44 -11.35
C PRO A 22 11.04 12.58 -11.34
N ILE A 23 10.45 12.99 -10.22
CA ILE A 23 9.01 13.16 -10.04
C ILE A 23 8.51 14.37 -10.81
N GLY A 24 9.15 15.53 -10.62
CA GLY A 24 8.82 16.76 -11.32
C GLY A 24 8.95 16.61 -12.84
N LYS A 25 9.92 15.82 -13.32
CA LYS A 25 10.02 15.48 -14.75
C LYS A 25 8.78 14.73 -15.23
N HIS A 26 8.36 13.69 -14.52
CA HIS A 26 7.17 12.92 -14.90
C HIS A 26 5.89 13.77 -14.81
N LEU A 27 5.70 14.51 -13.72
CA LEU A 27 4.54 15.39 -13.56
C LEU A 27 4.47 16.50 -14.60
N SER A 28 5.60 16.97 -15.13
CA SER A 28 5.63 17.99 -16.19
C SER A 28 5.06 17.51 -17.54
N GLU A 29 4.86 16.19 -17.71
CA GLU A 29 4.23 15.61 -18.90
C GLU A 29 2.72 15.89 -18.92
N ASP A 30 2.09 15.97 -17.74
CA ASP A 30 0.64 16.08 -17.58
C ASP A 30 0.18 17.41 -16.96
N LEU A 31 1.05 18.10 -16.22
CA LEU A 31 0.73 19.32 -15.48
C LEU A 31 1.24 20.59 -16.15
N ARG A 32 0.46 21.67 -16.00
CA ARG A 32 0.90 23.02 -16.37
C ARG A 32 2.06 23.45 -15.47
N LYS A 33 2.94 24.30 -15.99
CA LYS A 33 4.10 24.82 -15.25
C LYS A 33 3.72 25.47 -13.92
N GLU A 34 2.62 26.21 -13.87
CA GLU A 34 2.14 26.87 -12.65
C GLU A 34 1.69 25.87 -11.59
N ASP A 35 0.97 24.81 -11.98
CA ASP A 35 0.56 23.75 -11.06
C ASP A 35 1.76 22.94 -10.56
N LEU A 36 2.74 22.69 -11.44
CA LEU A 36 3.97 22.01 -11.08
C LEU A 36 4.81 22.83 -10.08
N ASP A 37 4.93 24.15 -10.29
CA ASP A 37 5.64 25.07 -9.39
C ASP A 37 4.95 25.14 -8.01
N LYS A 38 3.62 25.18 -7.99
CA LYS A 38 2.82 25.11 -6.75
C LYS A 38 3.06 23.82 -5.97
N ILE A 39 3.01 22.65 -6.65
CA ILE A 39 3.26 21.36 -6.00
C ILE A 39 4.71 21.28 -5.52
N HIS A 40 5.68 21.74 -6.32
CA HIS A 40 7.09 21.78 -5.93
C HIS A 40 7.31 22.67 -4.71
N ASN A 41 6.73 23.87 -4.69
CA ASN A 41 6.80 24.78 -3.54
C ASN A 41 6.27 24.10 -2.27
N TYR A 42 5.06 23.54 -2.35
CA TYR A 42 4.46 22.82 -1.23
C TYR A 42 5.28 21.60 -0.80
N PHE A 43 5.87 20.87 -1.75
CA PHE A 43 6.74 19.73 -1.49
C PHE A 43 8.02 20.08 -0.73
N MET A 44 8.54 21.27 -0.98
CA MET A 44 9.76 21.78 -0.37
C MET A 44 9.50 22.48 0.97
N THR A 45 8.37 23.17 1.13
CA THR A 45 8.14 24.04 2.30
C THR A 45 6.97 23.62 3.18
N GLY A 46 6.01 22.85 2.66
CA GLY A 46 4.73 22.58 3.32
C GLY A 46 3.75 23.76 3.29
N GLU A 47 4.12 24.85 2.62
CA GLU A 47 3.34 26.09 2.57
C GLU A 47 2.79 26.34 1.16
N LEU A 48 1.61 26.96 1.10
CA LEU A 48 1.00 27.46 -0.14
C LEU A 48 1.14 28.98 -0.17
N ARG A 49 1.31 29.56 -1.37
CA ARG A 49 1.33 31.02 -1.54
C ARG A 49 -0.08 31.59 -1.43
N ASN A 50 -0.18 32.91 -1.24
CA ASN A 50 -1.48 33.57 -1.07
C ASN A 50 -2.44 33.27 -2.24
N GLY A 51 -3.61 32.75 -1.90
CA GLY A 51 -4.66 32.40 -2.85
C GLY A 51 -4.51 31.01 -3.49
N GLU A 52 -3.38 30.33 -3.32
CA GLU A 52 -3.19 28.97 -3.82
C GLU A 52 -4.02 27.97 -3.03
N LYS A 53 -4.49 26.93 -3.74
CA LYS A 53 -5.16 25.76 -3.16
C LYS A 53 -4.55 24.50 -3.73
N ILE A 54 -4.46 23.49 -2.87
CA ILE A 54 -4.06 22.13 -3.24
C ILE A 54 -5.18 21.17 -2.81
N ALA A 55 -5.41 20.11 -3.59
CA ALA A 55 -6.39 19.09 -3.23
C ALA A 55 -5.90 18.29 -2.00
N ASP A 56 -6.81 17.77 -1.18
CA ASP A 56 -6.48 17.07 0.06
C ASP A 56 -5.50 15.90 -0.15
N GLY A 57 -5.73 15.08 -1.17
CA GLY A 57 -4.81 14.01 -1.54
C GLY A 57 -3.42 14.53 -1.94
N ALA A 58 -3.35 15.66 -2.65
CA ALA A 58 -2.07 16.26 -2.98
C ALA A 58 -1.39 16.91 -1.75
N ALA A 59 -2.15 17.49 -0.82
CA ALA A 59 -1.62 17.98 0.46
C ALA A 59 -0.97 16.84 1.24
N PHE A 60 -1.65 15.71 1.36
CA PHE A 60 -1.15 14.57 2.11
C PHE A 60 0.08 13.94 1.42
N CYS A 61 -0.01 13.70 0.11
CA CYS A 61 1.06 13.06 -0.67
C CYS A 61 2.36 13.87 -0.69
N TRP A 62 2.25 15.20 -0.79
CA TRP A 62 3.39 16.05 -1.07
C TRP A 62 3.93 16.76 0.17
N HIS A 63 3.34 16.61 1.34
CA HIS A 63 3.84 17.27 2.55
C HIS A 63 5.33 16.92 2.81
N PRO A 64 6.18 17.90 3.19
CA PRO A 64 7.62 17.71 3.35
C PRO A 64 8.01 16.71 4.44
N ILE A 65 7.20 16.64 5.51
CA ILE A 65 7.39 15.72 6.63
C ILE A 65 6.40 14.58 6.53
N GLN A 66 6.92 13.35 6.51
CA GLN A 66 6.16 12.10 6.32
C GLN A 66 6.34 11.22 7.57
N THR A 67 5.69 11.62 8.66
CA THR A 67 5.71 10.96 9.97
C THR A 67 4.27 10.87 10.52
N PRO A 68 4.00 9.99 11.50
CA PRO A 68 2.70 9.90 12.17
C PRO A 68 2.15 11.24 12.66
N GLU A 69 2.98 12.07 13.29
CA GLU A 69 2.58 13.38 13.84
C GLU A 69 2.19 14.37 12.72
N SER A 70 2.88 14.26 11.59
CA SER A 70 2.59 15.05 10.39
C SER A 70 1.28 14.60 9.74
N TRP A 71 1.04 13.30 9.63
CA TRP A 71 -0.21 12.77 9.10
C TRP A 71 -1.41 13.11 10.01
N ASP A 72 -1.23 13.04 11.33
CA ASP A 72 -2.23 13.52 12.29
C ASP A 72 -2.53 15.01 12.10
N TYR A 73 -1.50 15.85 11.98
CA TYR A 73 -1.68 17.28 11.69
C TYR A 73 -2.43 17.51 10.37
N LEU A 74 -2.06 16.78 9.32
CA LEU A 74 -2.69 16.90 8.01
C LEU A 74 -4.17 16.52 8.07
N PHE A 75 -4.51 15.38 8.69
CA PHE A 75 -5.90 14.95 8.81
C PHE A 75 -6.74 15.91 9.66
N GLN A 76 -6.17 16.42 10.75
CA GLN A 76 -6.90 17.26 11.69
C GLN A 76 -7.10 18.70 11.20
N TYR A 77 -6.15 19.26 10.44
CA TYR A 77 -6.14 20.69 10.15
C TYR A 77 -6.05 21.06 8.66
N VAL A 78 -5.66 20.13 7.78
CA VAL A 78 -5.42 20.43 6.36
C VAL A 78 -6.43 19.74 5.44
N VAL A 79 -6.62 18.44 5.63
CA VAL A 79 -7.63 17.63 4.94
C VAL A 79 -9.02 18.10 5.35
N LYS A 80 -9.90 18.27 4.37
CA LYS A 80 -11.27 18.76 4.55
C LYS A 80 -12.29 17.65 4.43
N ASP A 81 -12.07 16.75 3.48
CA ASP A 81 -12.92 15.61 3.18
C ASP A 81 -12.56 14.40 4.04
N GLU A 82 -13.48 13.98 4.92
CA GLU A 82 -13.30 12.81 5.78
C GLU A 82 -13.07 11.49 5.01
N GLN A 83 -13.55 11.38 3.77
CA GLN A 83 -13.38 10.17 2.94
C GLN A 83 -11.92 9.94 2.56
N GLN A 84 -11.10 10.99 2.61
CA GLN A 84 -9.66 10.89 2.37
C GLN A 84 -8.98 9.94 3.37
N TYR A 85 -9.49 9.80 4.59
CA TYR A 85 -8.88 8.89 5.56
C TYR A 85 -8.95 7.42 5.08
N ALA A 86 -10.13 6.96 4.66
CA ALA A 86 -10.31 5.62 4.12
C ALA A 86 -9.54 5.43 2.79
N TYR A 87 -9.55 6.45 1.92
CA TYR A 87 -8.74 6.44 0.71
C TYR A 87 -7.25 6.22 1.03
N TRP A 88 -6.68 6.99 1.96
CA TRP A 88 -5.27 6.88 2.33
C TRP A 88 -4.92 5.58 3.03
N PHE A 89 -5.84 5.00 3.80
CA PHE A 89 -5.70 3.64 4.32
C PHE A 89 -5.46 2.63 3.19
N TYR A 90 -6.35 2.55 2.19
CA TYR A 90 -6.16 1.60 1.08
C TYR A 90 -4.98 1.98 0.18
N PHE A 91 -4.75 3.27 0.01
CA PHE A 91 -3.65 3.78 -0.78
C PHE A 91 -2.29 3.45 -0.16
N SER A 92 -2.21 3.28 1.16
CA SER A 92 -1.00 2.79 1.85
C SER A 92 -0.59 1.38 1.42
N PHE A 93 -1.52 0.59 0.90
CA PHE A 93 -1.30 -0.72 0.29
C PHE A 93 -0.88 -0.66 -1.18
N CYS A 94 -0.58 0.51 -1.73
CA CYS A 94 0.07 0.65 -3.05
C CYS A 94 1.58 0.81 -2.89
N ASP A 95 2.36 0.50 -3.92
CA ASP A 95 3.78 0.90 -3.98
C ASP A 95 3.87 2.43 -4.16
N LEU A 96 4.51 3.10 -3.20
CA LEU A 96 4.63 4.57 -3.18
C LEU A 96 6.04 5.06 -3.51
N SER A 97 6.92 4.18 -3.97
CA SER A 97 8.35 4.47 -4.14
C SER A 97 8.63 5.46 -5.29
N ASN A 98 7.61 5.78 -6.08
CA ASN A 98 7.62 6.85 -7.09
C ASN A 98 6.91 8.14 -6.63
N ARG A 99 6.43 8.22 -5.39
CA ARG A 99 5.69 9.35 -4.80
C ARG A 99 6.47 10.05 -3.68
N ALA A 100 7.78 10.17 -3.85
CA ALA A 100 8.71 10.87 -2.96
C ALA A 100 8.86 10.30 -1.53
N LEU A 101 8.35 9.09 -1.28
CA LEU A 101 8.63 8.33 -0.07
C LEU A 101 9.83 7.40 -0.30
N ASN A 102 10.64 7.21 0.74
CA ASN A 102 11.59 6.11 0.80
C ASN A 102 10.95 4.86 1.42
N ALA A 103 11.64 3.72 1.40
CA ALA A 103 11.11 2.45 1.91
C ALA A 103 10.71 2.50 3.40
N GLU A 104 11.47 3.21 4.24
CA GLU A 104 11.17 3.39 5.66
C GLU A 104 9.89 4.19 5.86
N GLN A 105 9.70 5.26 5.10
CA GLN A 105 8.50 6.10 5.13
C GLN A 105 7.26 5.35 4.63
N GLU A 106 7.40 4.47 3.65
CA GLU A 106 6.31 3.60 3.22
C GLU A 106 5.87 2.61 4.29
N LEU A 107 6.84 1.99 4.99
CA LEU A 107 6.57 1.12 6.12
C LEU A 107 5.93 1.89 7.29
N ALA A 108 6.42 3.08 7.60
CA ALA A 108 5.83 3.93 8.62
C ALA A 108 4.37 4.32 8.27
N MET A 109 4.08 4.58 7.00
CA MET A 109 2.71 4.89 6.55
C MET A 109 1.80 3.67 6.69
N TRP A 110 2.29 2.48 6.35
CA TRP A 110 1.57 1.24 6.63
C TRP A 110 1.25 1.10 8.12
N ASP A 111 2.26 1.27 8.99
CA ASP A 111 2.12 1.11 10.43
C ASP A 111 1.21 2.16 11.07
N TYR A 112 1.11 3.34 10.45
CA TYR A 112 0.17 4.36 10.87
C TYR A 112 -1.29 3.89 10.74
N PHE A 113 -1.62 3.25 9.61
CA PHE A 113 -2.99 2.88 9.24
C PHE A 113 -3.41 1.46 9.62
N ALA A 114 -2.56 0.48 9.33
CA ALA A 114 -2.91 -0.94 9.32
C ALA A 114 -2.25 -1.72 10.47
N GLY A 115 -1.00 -1.38 10.81
CA GLY A 115 -0.20 -2.13 11.78
C GLY A 115 0.15 -3.55 11.29
N ASP A 116 0.45 -4.46 12.23
CA ASP A 116 0.90 -5.82 11.91
C ASP A 116 -0.23 -6.86 11.81
N VAL A 117 -1.40 -6.58 12.40
CA VAL A 117 -2.52 -7.53 12.47
C VAL A 117 -3.78 -6.87 11.92
N PHE A 118 -4.47 -7.58 11.04
CA PHE A 118 -5.73 -7.13 10.45
C PHE A 118 -6.77 -6.83 11.51
N GLN A 119 -7.39 -5.65 11.37
CA GLN A 119 -8.57 -5.25 12.11
C GLN A 119 -9.72 -5.06 11.12
N PRO A 120 -10.91 -5.64 11.37
CA PRO A 120 -12.05 -5.51 10.46
C PRO A 120 -12.64 -4.10 10.45
N GLU A 121 -12.32 -3.28 11.45
CA GLU A 121 -12.71 -1.89 11.56
C GLU A 121 -11.48 -1.04 11.91
N VAL A 122 -11.35 0.10 11.25
CA VAL A 122 -10.26 1.06 11.49
C VAL A 122 -10.86 2.39 11.87
N THR A 123 -10.28 3.03 12.88
CA THR A 123 -10.69 4.35 13.39
C THR A 123 -9.51 5.30 13.38
N SER A 124 -9.73 6.53 12.94
CA SER A 124 -8.69 7.56 12.91
C SER A 124 -8.16 7.91 14.31
N ARG A 125 -6.85 8.17 14.38
CA ARG A 125 -6.16 8.55 15.63
C ARG A 125 -6.64 9.91 16.13
N VAL A 126 -6.81 10.84 15.18
CA VAL A 126 -7.27 12.20 15.38
C VAL A 126 -8.60 12.45 14.64
N PRO A 127 -9.33 13.51 15.00
CA PRO A 127 -10.41 14.03 14.17
C PRO A 127 -9.96 14.31 12.74
N VAL A 128 -10.83 14.05 11.75
CA VAL A 128 -10.54 14.28 10.33
C VAL A 128 -11.57 15.23 9.72
N GLY A 129 -11.08 16.16 8.90
CA GLY A 129 -11.95 17.00 8.08
C GLY A 129 -12.68 18.08 8.87
N GLN A 130 -13.62 18.74 8.20
CA GLN A 130 -14.30 19.93 8.74
C GLN A 130 -15.24 19.62 9.92
N LYS A 131 -15.74 18.38 10.01
CA LYS A 131 -16.63 17.96 11.10
C LYS A 131 -15.91 17.84 12.44
N GLY A 132 -14.58 17.67 12.44
CA GLY A 132 -13.82 17.53 13.68
C GLY A 132 -14.16 16.26 14.46
N GLU A 133 -14.56 15.20 13.78
CA GLU A 133 -14.87 13.89 14.36
C GLU A 133 -13.87 12.82 13.91
N LYS A 134 -13.74 11.75 14.71
CA LYS A 134 -12.97 10.58 14.27
C LYS A 134 -13.75 9.83 13.19
N VAL A 135 -13.02 9.36 12.19
CA VAL A 135 -13.58 8.59 11.09
C VAL A 135 -13.35 7.12 11.37
N SER A 136 -14.42 6.32 11.31
CA SER A 136 -14.38 4.87 11.43
C SER A 136 -14.99 4.23 10.20
N PHE A 137 -14.40 3.14 9.72
CA PHE A 137 -14.96 2.37 8.60
C PHE A 137 -14.60 0.89 8.72
N ARG A 138 -15.49 0.05 8.16
CA ARG A 138 -15.22 -1.38 7.99
C ARG A 138 -14.25 -1.57 6.83
N VAL A 139 -13.19 -2.35 7.06
CA VAL A 139 -12.19 -2.65 6.04
C VAL A 139 -12.77 -3.62 5.02
N ASP A 140 -12.67 -3.25 3.75
CA ASP A 140 -12.99 -4.08 2.61
C ASP A 140 -11.85 -5.08 2.35
N LYS A 141 -12.13 -6.34 2.69
CA LYS A 141 -11.18 -7.46 2.50
C LYS A 141 -10.87 -7.70 1.02
N SER A 142 -11.79 -7.36 0.11
CA SER A 142 -11.56 -7.48 -1.34
C SER A 142 -10.46 -6.56 -1.79
N THR A 143 -10.57 -5.28 -1.43
CA THR A 143 -9.54 -4.28 -1.73
C THR A 143 -8.18 -4.68 -1.13
N VAL A 144 -8.14 -5.15 0.12
CA VAL A 144 -6.89 -5.65 0.74
C VAL A 144 -6.31 -6.83 -0.04
N ALA A 145 -7.13 -7.83 -0.37
CA ALA A 145 -6.70 -9.01 -1.11
C ALA A 145 -6.18 -8.67 -2.51
N SER A 146 -6.84 -7.74 -3.20
CA SER A 146 -6.50 -7.23 -4.53
C SER A 146 -5.14 -6.55 -4.56
N HIS A 147 -4.91 -5.62 -3.62
CA HIS A 147 -3.61 -4.96 -3.51
C HIS A 147 -2.50 -5.96 -3.20
N ILE A 148 -2.60 -6.68 -2.07
CA ILE A 148 -1.49 -7.52 -1.58
C ILE A 148 -1.23 -8.71 -2.51
N GLY A 149 -2.28 -9.38 -3.00
CA GLY A 149 -2.16 -10.52 -3.92
C GLY A 149 -1.49 -10.16 -5.24
N ARG A 150 -1.83 -8.99 -5.81
CA ARG A 150 -1.17 -8.46 -7.01
C ARG A 150 0.33 -8.22 -6.79
N PHE A 151 0.73 -7.73 -5.61
CA PHE A 151 2.12 -7.44 -5.32
C PHE A 151 2.98 -8.70 -5.14
N PHE A 152 2.45 -9.80 -4.59
CA PHE A 152 3.20 -11.08 -4.60
C PHE A 152 3.52 -11.55 -6.01
N ASN A 153 2.56 -11.44 -6.93
CA ASN A 153 2.77 -11.80 -8.32
C ASN A 153 3.85 -10.93 -8.97
N GLN A 154 3.83 -9.61 -8.75
CA GLN A 154 4.81 -8.69 -9.32
C GLN A 154 6.21 -8.89 -8.72
N TRP A 155 6.31 -9.14 -7.41
CA TRP A 155 7.60 -9.36 -6.75
C TRP A 155 8.24 -10.69 -7.13
N ALA A 156 7.44 -11.77 -7.24
CA ALA A 156 7.89 -13.07 -7.72
C ALA A 156 8.47 -12.97 -9.14
N THR A 157 7.77 -12.27 -10.04
CA THR A 157 8.12 -12.19 -11.46
C THR A 157 9.19 -11.15 -11.79
N GLY A 158 9.65 -10.36 -10.81
CA GLY A 158 10.60 -9.27 -11.02
C GLY A 158 10.03 -8.10 -11.82
N VAL A 159 8.70 -8.07 -12.01
CA VAL A 159 7.98 -6.93 -12.58
C VAL A 159 7.92 -5.78 -11.57
N TYR A 160 8.08 -6.08 -10.29
CA TYR A 160 8.31 -5.08 -9.25
C TYR A 160 9.68 -4.41 -9.48
N LYS A 161 9.69 -3.35 -10.30
CA LYS A 161 10.88 -2.71 -10.88
C LYS A 161 11.45 -1.54 -10.07
N HIS A 162 11.18 -1.46 -8.77
CA HIS A 162 11.52 -0.27 -7.98
C HIS A 162 12.59 -0.49 -6.91
N LYS A 163 13.14 0.64 -6.44
CA LYS A 163 14.42 0.81 -5.72
C LYS A 163 14.53 0.10 -4.36
N SER A 164 13.44 -0.50 -3.86
CA SER A 164 13.49 -1.32 -2.65
C SER A 164 13.63 -2.80 -3.06
N PRO A 165 14.71 -3.50 -2.68
CA PRO A 165 14.89 -4.91 -3.02
C PRO A 165 13.78 -5.80 -2.44
N LYS A 166 13.18 -5.33 -1.33
CA LYS A 166 12.10 -5.99 -0.60
C LYS A 166 10.86 -5.08 -0.51
N PRO A 167 9.67 -5.55 -0.93
CA PRO A 167 8.45 -4.77 -0.81
C PRO A 167 7.89 -4.87 0.61
N LYS A 168 7.23 -3.81 1.08
CA LYS A 168 6.69 -3.73 2.44
C LYS A 168 5.75 -4.88 2.84
N TYR A 169 5.05 -5.48 1.89
CA TYR A 169 4.15 -6.61 2.14
C TYR A 169 4.89 -7.88 2.61
N VAL A 170 6.20 -7.99 2.34
CA VAL A 170 7.01 -9.09 2.88
C VAL A 170 7.31 -8.83 4.36
N ASP A 171 7.57 -7.57 4.74
CA ASP A 171 7.79 -7.17 6.14
C ASP A 171 6.50 -7.06 6.97
N ARG A 172 5.35 -6.97 6.30
CA ARG A 172 4.01 -6.87 6.92
C ARG A 172 3.10 -8.02 6.51
N ILE A 173 3.69 -9.18 6.26
CA ILE A 173 2.96 -10.35 5.80
C ILE A 173 1.90 -10.80 6.81
N ASN A 174 2.17 -10.63 8.11
CA ASN A 174 1.25 -10.96 9.19
C ASN A 174 -0.11 -10.28 9.05
N TYR A 175 -0.16 -9.06 8.52
CA TYR A 175 -1.41 -8.33 8.33
C TYR A 175 -2.30 -9.06 7.30
N TYR A 176 -1.70 -9.50 6.19
CA TYR A 176 -2.42 -10.27 5.18
C TYR A 176 -2.83 -11.64 5.72
N LEU A 177 -1.93 -12.35 6.39
CA LEU A 177 -2.21 -13.68 6.94
C LEU A 177 -3.32 -13.65 8.00
N SER A 178 -3.29 -12.65 8.89
CA SER A 178 -4.38 -12.45 9.87
C SER A 178 -5.70 -12.04 9.21
N MET A 179 -5.67 -11.26 8.12
CA MET A 179 -6.87 -10.96 7.33
C MET A 179 -7.48 -12.23 6.73
N LEU A 180 -6.65 -13.10 6.13
CA LEU A 180 -7.10 -14.38 5.59
C LEU A 180 -7.78 -15.25 6.66
N ALA A 181 -7.27 -15.25 7.89
CA ALA A 181 -7.85 -16.00 9.01
C ALA A 181 -9.24 -15.47 9.45
N THR A 182 -9.63 -14.27 9.03
CA THR A 182 -10.98 -13.72 9.26
C THR A 182 -11.93 -13.92 8.09
N LEU A 183 -11.50 -14.59 7.02
CA LEU A 183 -12.37 -14.87 5.88
C LEU A 183 -13.40 -15.93 6.26
N THR A 184 -14.60 -15.73 5.74
CA THR A 184 -15.75 -16.62 5.88
C THR A 184 -16.11 -17.15 4.49
N ASN A 185 -16.96 -18.18 4.43
CA ASN A 185 -17.45 -18.67 3.13
C ASN A 185 -18.18 -17.56 2.34
N GLU A 186 -18.82 -16.62 3.03
CA GLU A 186 -19.53 -15.48 2.41
C GLU A 186 -18.61 -14.58 1.60
N ASP A 187 -17.35 -14.41 2.04
CA ASP A 187 -16.33 -13.62 1.33
C ASP A 187 -15.96 -14.24 -0.05
N PHE A 188 -16.40 -15.48 -0.34
CA PHE A 188 -16.17 -16.18 -1.59
C PHE A 188 -17.42 -16.37 -2.46
N LEU A 189 -18.61 -15.97 -1.99
CA LEU A 189 -19.90 -16.35 -2.61
C LEU A 189 -20.23 -15.64 -3.92
N GLU A 190 -19.60 -14.51 -4.23
CA GLU A 190 -19.76 -13.92 -5.56
C GLU A 190 -19.11 -14.85 -6.60
N LYS A 191 -19.90 -15.36 -7.55
CA LYS A 191 -19.46 -16.28 -8.61
C LYS A 191 -19.25 -15.54 -9.94
N GLY A 192 -18.10 -15.77 -10.57
CA GLY A 192 -17.70 -15.13 -11.81
C GLY A 192 -18.04 -15.97 -13.02
N PHE A 193 -17.75 -15.43 -14.20
CA PHE A 193 -17.83 -16.19 -15.43
C PHE A 193 -16.80 -17.34 -15.42
N ASP A 194 -17.16 -18.47 -16.03
CA ASP A 194 -16.28 -19.63 -16.28
C ASP A 194 -15.63 -20.31 -15.06
N GLY A 195 -16.33 -20.34 -13.91
CA GLY A 195 -15.89 -21.14 -12.75
C GLY A 195 -14.75 -20.52 -11.93
N TYR A 196 -14.36 -19.27 -12.23
CA TYR A 196 -13.58 -18.43 -11.33
C TYR A 196 -14.48 -17.83 -10.23
N PRO A 197 -13.95 -17.60 -9.00
CA PRO A 197 -14.65 -16.76 -8.03
C PRO A 197 -14.88 -15.37 -8.65
N ALA A 198 -16.12 -14.83 -8.65
CA ALA A 198 -16.34 -13.39 -8.98
C ALA A 198 -15.94 -12.51 -7.82
N SER A 199 -15.98 -13.04 -6.60
CA SER A 199 -15.45 -12.35 -5.45
C SER A 199 -14.00 -12.02 -5.78
N GLU A 200 -13.69 -10.74 -5.88
CA GLU A 200 -12.33 -10.27 -6.12
C GLU A 200 -11.39 -10.80 -5.01
N VAL A 201 -11.91 -11.06 -3.80
CA VAL A 201 -11.26 -11.86 -2.76
C VAL A 201 -10.84 -13.25 -3.26
N GLY A 202 -11.77 -14.08 -3.73
CA GLY A 202 -11.49 -15.46 -4.13
C GLY A 202 -10.50 -15.53 -5.30
N GLY A 203 -10.65 -14.64 -6.28
CA GLY A 203 -9.69 -14.53 -7.39
C GLY A 203 -8.27 -14.18 -6.91
N CYS A 204 -8.15 -13.21 -6.01
CA CYS A 204 -6.85 -12.76 -5.50
C CYS A 204 -6.18 -13.79 -4.58
N VAL A 205 -6.95 -14.46 -3.72
CA VAL A 205 -6.46 -15.57 -2.87
C VAL A 205 -6.01 -16.74 -3.72
N THR A 206 -6.79 -17.11 -4.74
CA THR A 206 -6.41 -18.17 -5.68
C THR A 206 -5.11 -17.85 -6.42
N LEU A 207 -4.96 -16.60 -6.88
CA LEU A 207 -3.71 -16.16 -7.52
C LEU A 207 -2.53 -16.25 -6.54
N ALA A 208 -2.71 -15.85 -5.28
CA ALA A 208 -1.68 -15.98 -4.26
C ALA A 208 -1.28 -17.45 -4.05
N PHE A 209 -2.24 -18.38 -3.97
CA PHE A 209 -1.98 -19.82 -3.87
C PHE A 209 -1.19 -20.37 -5.05
N VAL A 210 -1.60 -20.01 -6.28
CA VAL A 210 -0.86 -20.39 -7.50
C VAL A 210 0.58 -19.90 -7.43
N ARG A 211 0.81 -18.67 -6.96
CA ARG A 211 2.18 -18.12 -6.84
C ARG A 211 3.00 -18.74 -5.74
N VAL A 212 2.39 -19.14 -4.64
CA VAL A 212 3.09 -19.85 -3.56
C VAL A 212 3.53 -21.24 -4.00
N LEU A 213 2.67 -21.99 -4.69
CA LEU A 213 2.98 -23.35 -5.13
C LEU A 213 3.83 -23.39 -6.40
N TRP A 214 3.59 -22.45 -7.31
CA TRP A 214 4.22 -22.40 -8.63
C TRP A 214 4.77 -20.99 -8.91
N PRO A 215 5.74 -20.52 -8.11
CA PRO A 215 6.31 -19.20 -8.29
C PRO A 215 7.03 -19.10 -9.64
N LYS A 216 6.75 -18.03 -10.38
CA LYS A 216 7.47 -17.68 -11.60
C LYS A 216 8.53 -16.66 -11.26
N TYR A 217 9.80 -17.06 -11.30
CA TYR A 217 10.92 -16.18 -11.01
C TYR A 217 11.47 -15.55 -12.30
N SER A 218 11.91 -14.30 -12.20
CA SER A 218 12.69 -13.65 -13.25
C SER A 218 14.07 -14.30 -13.36
N GLU A 219 14.57 -14.50 -14.57
CA GLU A 219 15.95 -14.92 -14.84
C GLU A 219 16.98 -13.85 -14.45
N LYS A 220 16.53 -12.63 -14.13
CA LYS A 220 17.40 -11.47 -13.85
C LYS A 220 17.76 -11.31 -12.37
N PHE A 221 17.24 -12.15 -11.49
CA PHE A 221 17.53 -12.04 -10.06
C PHE A 221 18.96 -12.51 -9.75
N THR A 222 19.58 -11.87 -8.77
CA THR A 222 20.80 -12.41 -8.14
C THR A 222 20.47 -13.70 -7.39
N GLU A 223 21.50 -14.48 -7.06
CA GLU A 223 21.32 -15.70 -6.25
C GLU A 223 20.71 -15.39 -4.88
N GLU A 224 21.12 -14.28 -4.26
CA GLU A 224 20.60 -13.79 -2.98
C GLU A 224 19.12 -13.39 -3.07
N GLU A 225 18.76 -12.61 -4.09
CA GLU A 225 17.37 -12.20 -4.34
C GLU A 225 16.43 -13.39 -4.60
N LEU A 226 16.95 -14.41 -5.30
CA LEU A 226 16.22 -15.64 -5.56
C LEU A 226 16.08 -16.49 -4.29
N ALA A 227 17.12 -16.57 -3.46
CA ALA A 227 17.08 -17.28 -2.19
C ALA A 227 16.06 -16.66 -1.22
N GLU A 228 16.04 -15.34 -1.09
CA GLU A 228 15.07 -14.61 -0.25
C GLU A 228 13.62 -14.92 -0.68
N ARG A 229 13.32 -14.83 -1.99
CA ARG A 229 11.99 -15.11 -2.53
C ARG A 229 11.58 -16.56 -2.29
N LYS A 230 12.49 -17.51 -2.53
CA LYS A 230 12.22 -18.94 -2.26
C LYS A 230 11.91 -19.19 -0.80
N GLN A 231 12.69 -18.61 0.12
CA GLN A 231 12.45 -18.72 1.55
C GLN A 231 11.08 -18.15 1.94
N PHE A 232 10.71 -16.99 1.38
CA PHE A 232 9.41 -16.38 1.63
C PHE A 232 8.23 -17.23 1.13
N PHE A 233 8.31 -17.74 -0.12
CA PHE A 233 7.23 -18.58 -0.66
C PHE A 233 7.14 -19.94 0.04
N GLU A 234 8.26 -20.50 0.51
CA GLU A 234 8.26 -21.70 1.34
C GLU A 234 7.62 -21.44 2.71
N PHE A 235 7.90 -20.29 3.33
CA PHE A 235 7.19 -19.87 4.53
C PHE A 235 5.68 -19.78 4.31
N LEU A 236 5.23 -19.12 3.22
CA LEU A 236 3.81 -19.00 2.89
C LEU A 236 3.16 -20.36 2.60
N ARG A 237 3.88 -21.26 1.92
CA ARG A 237 3.41 -22.62 1.67
C ARG A 237 3.15 -23.34 2.97
N ASN A 238 4.12 -23.34 3.89
CA ASN A 238 3.96 -23.96 5.20
C ASN A 238 2.82 -23.32 6.00
N TYR A 239 2.67 -22.00 5.93
CA TYR A 239 1.53 -21.31 6.56
C TYR A 239 0.20 -21.83 6.00
N PHE A 240 0.03 -21.87 4.68
CA PHE A 240 -1.22 -22.31 4.05
C PHE A 240 -1.53 -23.79 4.26
N GLU A 241 -0.54 -24.67 4.35
CA GLU A 241 -0.81 -26.09 4.70
C GLU A 241 -1.33 -26.28 6.13
N ASN A 242 -1.03 -25.33 7.04
CA ASN A 242 -1.37 -25.44 8.47
C ASN A 242 -2.45 -24.46 8.94
N MET A 243 -2.88 -23.54 8.08
CA MET A 243 -3.90 -22.55 8.40
C MET A 243 -5.29 -23.20 8.52
N ASP A 244 -6.06 -22.79 9.52
CA ASP A 244 -7.48 -23.15 9.59
C ASP A 244 -8.28 -22.29 8.59
N MET A 245 -8.36 -22.78 7.35
CA MET A 245 -9.06 -22.10 6.26
C MET A 245 -10.57 -22.36 6.31
N PRO A 246 -11.41 -21.36 5.98
CA PRO A 246 -12.81 -21.60 5.65
C PRO A 246 -12.93 -22.61 4.49
N SER A 247 -14.04 -23.35 4.44
CA SER A 247 -14.16 -24.51 3.54
C SER A 247 -13.96 -24.15 2.08
N GLU A 248 -14.48 -23.00 1.63
CA GLU A 248 -14.29 -22.54 0.25
C GLU A 248 -12.82 -22.25 -0.07
N MET A 249 -12.10 -21.58 0.84
CA MET A 249 -10.66 -21.32 0.69
C MET A 249 -9.85 -22.62 0.66
N ARG A 250 -10.22 -23.61 1.49
CA ARG A 250 -9.59 -24.94 1.50
C ARG A 250 -9.80 -25.68 0.18
N VAL A 251 -11.01 -25.62 -0.39
CA VAL A 251 -11.29 -26.20 -1.71
C VAL A 251 -10.41 -25.56 -2.78
N MET A 252 -10.26 -24.23 -2.77
CA MET A 252 -9.38 -23.53 -3.71
C MET A 252 -7.91 -23.95 -3.56
N TRP A 253 -7.40 -24.02 -2.34
CA TRP A 253 -6.02 -24.49 -2.07
C TRP A 253 -5.76 -25.88 -2.66
N GLU A 254 -6.66 -26.83 -2.40
CA GLU A 254 -6.53 -28.20 -2.89
C GLU A 254 -6.63 -28.31 -4.42
N LYS A 255 -7.47 -27.50 -5.06
CA LYS A 255 -7.54 -27.42 -6.53
C LYS A 255 -6.23 -26.92 -7.15
N VAL A 256 -5.62 -25.90 -6.55
CA VAL A 256 -4.31 -25.39 -7.02
C VAL A 256 -3.21 -26.45 -6.82
N LYS A 257 -3.20 -27.17 -5.68
CA LYS A 257 -2.25 -28.27 -5.42
C LYS A 257 -2.34 -29.39 -6.46
N LYS A 258 -3.56 -29.73 -6.87
CA LYS A 258 -3.82 -30.74 -7.93
C LYS A 258 -3.53 -30.22 -9.34
N GLY A 259 -3.25 -28.94 -9.51
CA GLY A 259 -3.03 -28.31 -10.81
C GLY A 259 -4.30 -28.15 -11.65
N GLU A 260 -5.47 -28.19 -11.01
CA GLU A 260 -6.78 -27.93 -11.63
C GLU A 260 -6.97 -26.43 -11.94
N ILE A 261 -6.23 -25.57 -11.24
CA ILE A 261 -6.14 -24.12 -11.44
C ILE A 261 -4.65 -23.75 -11.60
N LYS A 262 -4.30 -22.96 -12.62
CA LYS A 262 -2.90 -22.59 -12.98
C LYS A 262 -2.74 -21.12 -13.34
#